data_AF-A0A6N9ZTA7-F1
#
_entry.id   AF-A0A6N9ZTA7-F1
#
_cell.length_a   1.000
_cell.length_b   1.000
_cell.length_c   1.000
_cell.angle_alpha   90.00
_cell.angle_beta   90.00
_cell.angle_gamma   90.00
#
_symmetry.space_group_name_H-M   'P 1'
#
loop_
_entity.id
_entity.type
_entity.pdbx_description
1 polymer ?
#
loop_
_entity_poly.entity_id
_entity_poly.type
_entity_poly.pdbx_seq_one_letter_code
_entity_poly.pdbx_strand_id
1 'polypeptide(L)'
;NFYSVKEAVFPFAKFPGVDPILGPEMKSTGEVMGVGDTFGEAFAKAQMGASEVLPTGGTAFISVRDDDKPLVAGVARDLSNLGFEVVATAGTAKLIEAAGLKVRRVNKVTEGRPHVVDMIKNDEVTLIIN
;
A
#
# COMPACT_ATOMS: atom_id res chain seq x y z
N ASN A 1 -12.17 25.79 10.96
CA ASN A 1 -11.88 24.47 11.53
C ASN A 1 -11.15 23.70 10.45
N PHE A 2 -9.92 23.24 10.68
CA PHE A 2 -9.10 22.58 9.65
C PHE A 2 -8.31 21.41 10.26
N TYR A 3 -7.89 20.49 9.42
CA TYR A 3 -6.99 19.38 9.74
C TYR A 3 -5.56 19.71 9.36
N SER A 4 -4.63 19.28 10.18
CA SER A 4 -3.19 19.37 9.97
C SER A 4 -2.59 17.98 10.11
N VAL A 5 -2.00 17.45 9.04
CA VAL A 5 -1.39 16.12 9.00
C VAL A 5 0.10 16.27 8.75
N LYS A 6 0.91 15.58 9.56
CA LYS A 6 2.36 15.51 9.40
C LYS A 6 2.73 14.17 8.76
N GLU A 7 3.56 14.19 7.72
CA GLU A 7 4.12 12.98 7.11
C GLU A 7 5.66 13.04 7.14
N ALA A 8 6.31 11.88 7.21
CA ALA A 8 7.76 11.74 7.28
C ALA A 8 8.39 11.47 5.91
N VAL A 9 9.61 11.98 5.68
CA VAL A 9 10.39 11.73 4.47
C VAL A 9 11.55 10.78 4.79
N PHE A 10 11.63 9.66 4.05
CA PHE A 10 12.58 8.59 4.30
C PHE A 10 13.74 8.59 3.28
N PRO A 11 14.98 8.27 3.70
CA PRO A 11 16.14 8.29 2.82
C PRO A 11 16.36 6.96 2.06
N PHE A 12 15.39 6.05 2.00
CA PHE A 12 15.59 4.69 1.47
C PHE A 12 16.14 4.66 0.03
N ALA A 13 15.70 5.58 -0.82
CA ALA A 13 16.21 5.70 -2.20
C ALA A 13 17.72 5.99 -2.28
N LYS A 14 18.33 6.54 -1.22
CA LYS A 14 19.77 6.79 -1.14
C LYS A 14 20.57 5.54 -0.73
N PHE A 15 19.90 4.50 -0.23
CA PHE A 15 20.52 3.29 0.33
C PHE A 15 19.85 2.01 -0.21
N PRO A 16 20.04 1.66 -1.50
CA PRO A 16 19.33 0.57 -2.18
C PRO A 16 19.61 -0.84 -1.63
N GLY A 17 20.57 -1.00 -0.73
CA GLY A 17 20.85 -2.27 -0.03
C GLY A 17 20.18 -2.38 1.35
N VAL A 18 19.45 -1.35 1.78
CA VAL A 18 18.74 -1.33 3.06
C VAL A 18 17.28 -1.66 2.82
N ASP A 19 16.72 -2.48 3.71
CA ASP A 19 15.30 -2.81 3.69
C ASP A 19 14.45 -1.58 4.07
N PRO A 20 13.54 -1.10 3.19
CA PRO A 20 12.71 0.10 3.43
C PRO A 20 11.55 -0.16 4.40
N ILE A 21 11.85 -0.75 5.56
CA ILE A 21 10.88 -1.12 6.59
C ILE A 21 10.95 -0.16 7.78
N LEU A 22 9.77 0.25 8.24
CA LEU A 22 9.58 1.01 9.48
C LEU A 22 9.74 0.08 10.69
N GLY A 23 10.37 0.58 11.74
CA GLY A 23 10.60 -0.18 12.95
C GLY A 23 10.57 0.72 14.18
N PRO A 24 11.02 0.20 15.34
CA PRO A 24 11.08 0.99 16.57
C PRO A 24 12.11 2.13 16.51
N GLU A 25 13.09 2.05 15.61
CA GLU A 25 14.09 3.09 15.39
C GLU A 25 13.63 4.11 14.33
N MET A 26 13.83 5.39 14.61
CA MET A 26 13.52 6.48 13.68
C MET A 26 14.54 6.53 12.54
N LYS A 27 14.07 6.35 11.30
CA LYS A 27 14.89 6.41 10.07
C LYS A 27 14.60 7.61 9.17
N SER A 28 13.59 8.42 9.48
CA SER A 28 13.22 9.58 8.67
C SER A 28 14.24 10.71 8.80
N THR A 29 14.34 11.52 7.75
CA THR A 29 15.31 12.64 7.67
C THR A 29 14.63 14.01 7.56
N GLY A 30 13.33 14.03 7.31
CA GLY A 30 12.54 15.24 7.21
C GLY A 30 11.06 14.96 7.42
N GLU A 31 10.28 16.02 7.35
CA GLU A 31 8.83 15.97 7.51
C GLU A 31 8.17 17.06 6.68
N VAL A 32 6.89 16.84 6.38
CA VAL A 32 6.02 17.77 5.66
C VAL A 32 4.69 17.87 6.36
N MET A 33 3.97 18.96 6.09
CA MET A 33 2.67 19.23 6.68
C MET A 33 1.63 19.47 5.58
N GLY A 34 0.57 18.68 5.57
CA GLY A 34 -0.63 18.93 4.78
C GLY A 34 -1.72 19.57 5.61
N VAL A 35 -2.39 20.59 5.06
CA VAL A 35 -3.50 21.29 5.71
C VAL A 35 -4.73 21.27 4.81
N GLY A 36 -5.89 20.90 5.35
CA GLY A 36 -7.13 20.80 4.58
C GLY A 36 -8.38 20.91 5.45
N ASP A 37 -9.53 21.06 4.81
CA ASP A 37 -10.83 21.15 5.49
C ASP A 37 -11.30 19.77 5.98
N THR A 38 -10.77 18.71 5.39
CA THR A 38 -11.00 17.32 5.81
C THR A 38 -9.69 16.60 6.09
N PHE A 39 -9.77 15.52 6.88
CA PHE A 39 -8.61 14.64 7.11
C PHE A 39 -8.05 14.09 5.80
N GLY A 40 -8.91 13.60 4.90
CA GLY A 40 -8.48 13.02 3.62
C GLY A 40 -7.74 14.03 2.74
N GLU A 41 -8.22 15.27 2.68
CA GLU A 41 -7.54 16.34 1.96
C GLU A 41 -6.18 16.69 2.58
N ALA A 42 -6.12 16.86 3.92
CA ALA A 42 -4.88 17.15 4.62
C ALA A 42 -3.86 16.01 4.45
N PHE A 43 -4.31 14.75 4.52
CA PHE A 43 -3.48 13.57 4.32
C PHE A 43 -2.95 13.48 2.88
N ALA A 44 -3.80 13.68 1.87
CA ALA A 44 -3.38 13.70 0.48
C ALA A 44 -2.34 14.79 0.21
N LYS A 45 -2.52 15.99 0.78
CA LYS A 45 -1.52 17.08 0.71
C LYS A 45 -0.20 16.72 1.39
N ALA A 46 -0.24 16.02 2.53
CA ALA A 46 0.95 15.57 3.22
C ALA A 46 1.71 14.52 2.39
N GLN A 47 1.01 13.54 1.79
CA GLN A 47 1.63 12.54 0.90
C GLN A 47 2.29 13.19 -0.32
N MET A 48 1.58 14.11 -1.01
CA MET A 48 2.17 14.87 -2.12
C MET A 48 3.40 15.67 -1.69
N GLY A 49 3.35 16.29 -0.50
CA GLY A 49 4.50 16.99 0.08
C GLY A 49 5.69 16.05 0.33
N ALA A 50 5.43 14.81 0.71
CA ALA A 50 6.44 13.78 0.93
C ALA A 50 6.97 13.18 -0.39
N SER A 51 6.56 13.72 -1.55
CA SER A 51 6.88 13.23 -2.89
C SER A 51 6.25 11.87 -3.23
N GLU A 52 5.19 11.49 -2.53
CA GLU A 52 4.40 10.29 -2.82
C GLU A 52 3.15 10.67 -3.63
N VAL A 53 3.02 10.10 -4.83
CA VAL A 53 1.84 10.28 -5.68
C VAL A 53 0.94 9.07 -5.53
N LEU A 54 -0.14 9.23 -4.77
CA LEU A 54 -1.11 8.16 -4.59
C LEU A 54 -1.82 7.85 -5.92
N PRO A 55 -1.86 6.59 -6.36
CA PRO A 55 -2.59 6.21 -7.55
C PRO A 55 -4.10 6.36 -7.33
N THR A 56 -4.84 6.64 -8.40
CA THR A 56 -6.31 6.70 -8.40
C THR A 56 -6.97 5.50 -9.06
N GLY A 57 -6.17 4.49 -9.45
CA GLY A 57 -6.64 3.25 -10.07
C GLY A 57 -5.49 2.33 -10.48
N GLY A 58 -5.82 1.27 -11.23
CA GLY A 58 -4.88 0.24 -11.65
C GLY A 58 -4.96 -0.99 -10.75
N THR A 59 -3.83 -1.62 -10.45
CA THR A 59 -3.77 -2.86 -9.67
C THR A 59 -3.21 -2.60 -8.27
N ALA A 60 -3.97 -2.95 -7.24
CA ALA A 60 -3.51 -2.93 -5.86
C ALA A 60 -3.09 -4.34 -5.41
N PHE A 61 -1.82 -4.49 -5.02
CA PHE A 61 -1.31 -5.71 -4.41
C PHE A 61 -1.47 -5.65 -2.89
N ILE A 62 -2.06 -6.68 -2.29
CA ILE A 62 -2.27 -6.79 -0.84
C ILE A 62 -1.67 -8.09 -0.30
N SER A 63 -0.77 -8.00 0.67
CA SER A 63 -0.20 -9.16 1.36
C SER A 63 0.16 -8.80 2.79
N VAL A 64 -0.74 -9.11 3.72
CA VAL A 64 -0.61 -8.69 5.12
C VAL A 64 -0.27 -9.87 6.04
N ARG A 65 0.31 -9.55 7.21
CA ARG A 65 0.53 -10.51 8.31
C ARG A 65 -0.79 -10.93 8.97
N ASP A 66 -0.71 -11.93 9.85
CA ASP A 66 -1.89 -12.55 10.47
C ASP A 66 -2.73 -11.57 11.31
N ASP A 67 -2.08 -10.65 12.02
CA ASP A 67 -2.77 -9.69 12.89
C ASP A 67 -3.67 -8.71 12.11
N ASP A 68 -3.34 -8.44 10.85
CA ASP A 68 -4.07 -7.48 10.00
C ASP A 68 -5.14 -8.17 9.12
N LYS A 69 -5.16 -9.51 9.10
CA LYS A 69 -6.14 -10.30 8.34
C LYS A 69 -7.60 -9.95 8.62
N PRO A 70 -8.04 -9.65 9.85
CA PRO A 70 -9.43 -9.28 10.12
C PRO A 70 -9.89 -8.01 9.36
N LEU A 71 -8.96 -7.12 9.00
CA LEU A 71 -9.26 -5.84 8.36
C LEU A 71 -9.20 -5.91 6.82
N VAL A 72 -8.56 -6.94 6.27
CA VAL A 72 -8.17 -6.95 4.85
C VAL A 72 -9.36 -6.97 3.88
N ALA A 73 -10.48 -7.58 4.28
CA ALA A 73 -11.70 -7.61 3.47
C ALA A 73 -12.31 -6.20 3.30
N GLY A 74 -12.22 -5.36 4.33
CA GLY A 74 -12.67 -3.95 4.25
C GLY A 74 -11.81 -3.17 3.26
N VAL A 75 -10.50 -3.25 3.43
CA VAL A 75 -9.53 -2.57 2.54
C VAL A 75 -9.71 -3.00 1.08
N ALA A 76 -9.85 -4.30 0.82
CA ALA A 76 -10.05 -4.81 -0.55
C ALA A 76 -11.37 -4.32 -1.17
N ARG A 77 -12.44 -4.18 -0.36
CA ARG A 77 -13.73 -3.66 -0.81
C ARG A 77 -13.61 -2.19 -1.19
N ASP A 78 -12.97 -1.39 -0.35
CA ASP A 78 -12.80 0.05 -0.59
C ASP A 78 -11.97 0.29 -1.85
N LEU A 79 -10.88 -0.46 -2.03
CA LEU A 79 -10.07 -0.41 -3.25
C LEU A 79 -10.86 -0.83 -4.50
N SER A 80 -11.66 -1.90 -4.41
CA SER A 80 -12.52 -2.34 -5.52
C SER A 80 -13.56 -1.27 -5.88
N ASN A 81 -14.15 -0.60 -4.88
CA ASN A 81 -15.12 0.49 -5.08
C ASN A 81 -14.47 1.72 -5.72
N LEU A 82 -13.18 1.95 -5.46
CA LEU A 82 -12.38 2.99 -6.09
C LEU A 82 -11.91 2.60 -7.51
N GLY A 83 -12.22 1.39 -7.98
CA GLY A 83 -11.91 0.93 -9.33
C GLY A 83 -10.57 0.22 -9.48
N PHE A 84 -9.92 -0.18 -8.38
CA PHE A 84 -8.71 -0.99 -8.45
C PHE A 84 -9.02 -2.47 -8.72
N GLU A 85 -8.18 -3.12 -9.51
CA GLU A 85 -8.06 -4.57 -9.50
C GLU A 85 -7.25 -5.01 -8.28
N VAL A 86 -7.80 -5.92 -7.47
CA VAL A 86 -7.11 -6.40 -6.27
C VAL A 86 -6.35 -7.69 -6.58
N VAL A 87 -5.06 -7.71 -6.25
CA VAL A 87 -4.17 -8.87 -6.33
C VAL A 87 -3.65 -9.21 -4.94
N ALA A 88 -3.59 -10.48 -4.55
CA ALA A 88 -3.10 -10.84 -3.21
C ALA A 88 -2.40 -12.20 -3.14
N THR A 89 -1.54 -12.37 -2.13
CA THR A 89 -0.93 -13.68 -1.83
C THR A 89 -1.98 -14.66 -1.28
N ALA A 90 -1.73 -15.97 -1.40
CA ALA A 90 -2.74 -17.01 -1.17
C ALA A 90 -3.52 -16.88 0.15
N GLY A 91 -2.84 -16.58 1.26
CA GLY A 91 -3.45 -16.44 2.58
C GLY A 91 -4.40 -15.23 2.68
N THR A 92 -3.98 -14.08 2.12
CA THR A 92 -4.79 -12.86 2.08
C THR A 92 -5.94 -12.99 1.09
N ALA A 93 -5.68 -13.53 -0.11
CA ALA A 93 -6.69 -13.73 -1.14
C ALA A 93 -7.85 -14.61 -0.66
N LYS A 94 -7.57 -15.69 0.08
CA LYS A 94 -8.61 -16.57 0.64
C LYS A 94 -9.61 -15.81 1.51
N LEU A 95 -9.17 -14.82 2.28
CA LEU A 95 -10.05 -14.03 3.14
C LEU A 95 -10.89 -13.03 2.34
N ILE A 96 -10.29 -12.42 1.32
CA ILE A 96 -10.98 -11.50 0.41
C ILE A 96 -12.06 -12.26 -0.37
N GLU A 97 -11.75 -13.46 -0.89
CA GLU A 97 -12.71 -14.34 -1.57
C GLU A 97 -13.83 -14.80 -0.63
N ALA A 98 -13.52 -15.16 0.62
CA ALA A 98 -14.52 -15.55 1.60
C ALA A 98 -15.49 -14.41 1.95
N ALA A 99 -15.07 -13.15 1.78
CA ALA A 99 -15.92 -11.97 1.90
C ALA A 99 -16.72 -11.66 0.62
N GLY A 100 -16.65 -12.51 -0.41
CA GLY A 100 -17.39 -12.37 -1.67
C GLY A 100 -16.77 -11.37 -2.65
N LEU A 101 -15.53 -10.95 -2.45
CA LEU A 101 -14.86 -9.94 -3.27
C LEU A 101 -13.98 -10.61 -4.35
N LYS A 102 -13.92 -9.98 -5.53
CA LYS A 102 -13.03 -10.40 -6.61
C LYS A 102 -11.58 -10.08 -6.22
N VAL A 103 -10.70 -11.07 -6.33
CA VAL A 103 -9.25 -10.92 -6.14
C VAL A 103 -8.52 -11.88 -7.05
N ARG A 104 -7.40 -11.43 -7.61
CA ARG A 104 -6.48 -12.30 -8.36
C ARG A 104 -5.37 -12.77 -7.43
N ARG A 105 -5.18 -14.09 -7.32
CA ARG A 105 -4.08 -14.66 -6.55
C ARG A 105 -2.74 -14.42 -7.26
N VAL A 106 -1.69 -14.15 -6.50
CA VAL A 106 -0.30 -14.10 -6.98
C VAL A 106 0.63 -14.90 -6.07
N ASN A 107 1.63 -15.52 -6.67
CA ASN A 107 2.65 -16.28 -5.96
C ASN A 107 3.63 -15.34 -5.24
N LYS A 108 4.10 -15.78 -4.08
CA LYS A 108 5.36 -15.31 -3.50
C LYS A 108 6.53 -15.79 -4.35
N VAL A 109 7.70 -15.18 -4.19
CA VAL A 109 8.93 -15.58 -4.91
C VAL A 109 9.24 -17.07 -4.70
N THR A 110 8.99 -17.58 -3.50
CA THR A 110 9.20 -19.00 -3.12
C THR A 110 8.18 -19.97 -3.71
N GLU A 111 7.09 -19.49 -4.28
CA GLU A 111 5.95 -20.30 -4.76
C GLU A 111 5.98 -20.51 -6.29
N GLY A 112 7.02 -20.02 -6.97
CA GLY A 112 7.22 -20.19 -8.42
C GLY A 112 6.71 -19.01 -9.26
N ARG A 113 6.86 -19.11 -10.59
CA ARG A 113 6.58 -18.01 -11.53
C ARG A 113 5.22 -18.15 -12.24
N PRO A 114 4.58 -17.03 -12.64
CA PRO A 114 4.95 -15.65 -12.29
C PRO A 114 4.67 -15.33 -10.82
N HIS A 115 5.51 -14.49 -10.20
CA HIS A 115 5.36 -14.06 -8.80
C HIS A 115 5.25 -12.53 -8.67
N VAL A 116 4.93 -12.04 -7.48
CA VAL A 116 4.69 -10.60 -7.24
C VAL A 116 5.84 -9.69 -7.69
N VAL A 117 7.10 -10.09 -7.53
CA VAL A 117 8.24 -9.28 -7.99
C VAL A 117 8.29 -9.16 -9.52
N ASP A 118 7.80 -10.15 -10.26
CA ASP A 118 7.72 -10.07 -11.73
C ASP A 118 6.67 -9.02 -12.11
N MET A 119 5.51 -9.02 -11.44
CA MET A 119 4.46 -8.03 -11.65
C MET A 119 4.91 -6.61 -11.35
N ILE A 120 5.63 -6.40 -10.23
CA ILE A 120 6.17 -5.08 -9.87
C ILE A 120 7.17 -4.61 -10.94
N LYS A 121 8.06 -5.48 -11.40
CA LYS A 121 9.04 -5.14 -12.44
C LYS A 121 8.43 -4.87 -13.81
N ASN A 122 7.24 -5.42 -14.07
CA ASN A 122 6.49 -5.19 -15.31
C ASN A 122 5.53 -3.99 -15.21
N ASP A 123 5.61 -3.19 -14.14
CA ASP A 123 4.72 -2.06 -13.87
C ASP A 123 3.23 -2.45 -13.81
N GLU A 124 2.93 -3.71 -13.45
CA GLU A 124 1.55 -4.22 -13.36
C GLU A 124 0.86 -3.83 -12.05
N VAL A 125 1.61 -3.33 -11.05
CA VAL A 125 1.12 -2.96 -9.72
C VAL A 125 1.32 -1.45 -9.51
N THR A 126 0.24 -0.75 -9.20
CA THR A 126 0.26 0.70 -8.95
C THR A 126 0.22 1.04 -7.46
N LEU A 127 -0.32 0.15 -6.62
CA LEU A 127 -0.38 0.31 -5.17
C LEU A 127 0.05 -0.98 -4.46
N ILE A 128 0.88 -0.88 -3.43
CA ILE A 128 1.31 -2.01 -2.61
C ILE A 128 0.89 -1.78 -1.15
N ILE A 129 0.22 -2.77 -0.57
CA ILE A 129 -0.10 -2.85 0.86
C ILE A 129 0.53 -4.14 1.38
N ASN A 130 1.65 -4.05 2.09
CA ASN A 130 2.43 -5.18 2.55
C ASN A 130 2.72 -5.15 4.05
#